data_AF-A0A2D7U3J9-F1
#
_entry.id   AF-A0A2D7U3J9-F1
#
_cell.length_a   1.000
_cell.length_b   1.000
_cell.length_c   1.000
_cell.angle_alpha   90.00
_cell.angle_beta   90.00
_cell.angle_gamma   90.00
#
_symmetry.space_group_name_H-M   'P 1'
#
loop_
_entity.id
_entity.type
_entity.pdbx_description
1 polymer ?
#
loop_
_entity_poly.entity_id
_entity_poly.type
_entity_poly.pdbx_seq_one_letter_code
_entity_poly.pdbx_strand_id
1 'polypeptide(L)'
;MYKQEHKKLKELQFLQATNFLLLCKLIPNLKQEKNFIFSLPMSDGENKKNSEVDFRLKKMSNYTSNLEILMSSPINKKIMKLNLRIYHEAKLVEVTRFQNFHVSLLEIFQTSLKFGFLKDERLQWNSFTKEFLNLCLEEGRSVETFIPSWL
;
A
#
# COMPACT_ATOMS: atom_id res chain seq x y z
N MET A 1 -6.67 12.07 30.02
CA MET A 1 -6.31 12.63 28.69
C MET A 1 -4.97 12.08 28.18
N TYR A 2 -3.84 12.35 28.84
CA TYR A 2 -2.49 11.91 28.41
C TYR A 2 -2.32 10.40 28.13
N LYS A 3 -2.85 9.50 28.97
CA LYS A 3 -2.76 8.04 28.75
C LYS A 3 -3.38 7.57 27.43
N GLN A 4 -4.42 8.24 26.95
CA GLN A 4 -5.16 7.85 25.76
C GLN A 4 -4.43 8.25 24.48
N GLU A 5 -3.77 9.41 24.47
CA GLU A 5 -2.93 9.89 23.37
C GLU A 5 -1.67 9.03 23.22
N HIS A 6 -1.02 8.68 24.34
CA HIS A 6 0.12 7.75 24.31
C HIS A 6 -0.24 6.38 23.74
N LYS A 7 -1.44 5.87 24.01
CA LYS A 7 -1.92 4.60 23.43
C LYS A 7 -2.06 4.71 21.90
N LYS A 8 -2.63 5.81 21.40
CA LYS A 8 -2.76 6.07 19.96
C LYS A 8 -1.41 6.21 19.24
N LEU A 9 -0.44 6.87 19.87
CA LEU A 9 0.91 6.99 19.30
C LEU A 9 1.59 5.62 19.16
N LYS A 10 1.51 4.79 20.21
CA LYS A 10 2.05 3.42 20.17
C LYS A 10 1.40 2.57 19.08
N GLU A 11 0.08 2.67 18.95
CA GLU A 11 -0.68 1.99 17.91
C GLU A 11 -0.26 2.43 16.51
N LEU A 12 -0.12 3.75 16.29
CA LEU A 12 0.36 4.28 15.01
C LEU A 12 1.77 3.78 14.69
N GLN A 13 2.70 3.87 15.63
CA GLN A 13 4.08 3.38 15.43
C GLN A 13 4.12 1.88 15.13
N PHE A 14 3.27 1.09 15.79
CA PHE A 14 3.15 -0.33 15.51
C PHE A 14 2.67 -0.61 14.09
N LEU A 15 1.66 0.13 13.60
CA LEU A 15 1.21 0.04 12.20
C LEU A 15 2.31 0.44 11.22
N GLN A 16 3.03 1.54 11.50
CA GLN A 16 4.13 2.00 10.65
C GLN A 16 5.28 0.99 10.57
N ALA A 17 5.63 0.34 11.68
CA ALA A 17 6.61 -0.74 11.72
C ALA A 17 6.12 -1.99 10.96
N THR A 18 4.85 -2.34 11.10
CA THR A 18 4.24 -3.45 10.36
C THR A 18 4.29 -3.20 8.85
N ASN A 19 3.91 -1.99 8.41
CA ASN A 19 3.98 -1.58 7.00
C ASN A 19 5.41 -1.65 6.45
N PHE A 20 6.42 -1.28 7.25
CA PHE A 20 7.82 -1.46 6.88
C PHE A 20 8.16 -2.92 6.58
N LEU A 21 7.78 -3.84 7.47
CA LEU A 21 8.04 -5.27 7.28
C LEU A 21 7.34 -5.82 6.03
N LEU A 22 6.10 -5.40 5.76
CA LEU A 22 5.38 -5.81 4.55
C LEU A 22 6.05 -5.29 3.28
N LEU A 23 6.53 -4.03 3.28
CA LEU A 23 7.30 -3.50 2.16
C LEU A 23 8.62 -4.26 1.94
N CYS A 24 9.31 -4.67 3.00
CA CYS A 24 10.52 -5.50 2.87
C CYS A 24 10.24 -6.85 2.21
N LYS A 25 9.04 -7.41 2.41
CA LYS A 25 8.63 -8.66 1.75
C LYS A 25 8.31 -8.45 0.27
N LEU A 26 7.66 -7.34 -0.08
CA LEU A 26 7.27 -7.01 -1.46
C LEU A 26 8.44 -6.54 -2.32
N ILE A 27 9.34 -5.74 -1.74
CA ILE A 27 10.41 -5.06 -2.47
C ILE A 27 11.75 -5.53 -1.90
N PRO A 28 12.46 -6.41 -2.63
CA PRO A 28 13.83 -6.74 -2.30
C PRO A 28 14.67 -5.45 -2.32
N ASN A 29 15.36 -5.18 -1.22
CA ASN A 29 16.25 -4.02 -1.04
C ASN A 29 15.58 -2.63 -1.23
N LEU A 30 14.88 -2.15 -0.20
CA LEU A 30 14.21 -0.84 -0.16
C LEU A 30 15.13 0.39 -0.30
N LYS A 31 16.46 0.22 -0.28
CA LYS A 31 17.41 1.33 -0.43
C LYS A 31 17.75 1.64 -1.89
N GLN A 32 17.44 0.71 -2.80
CA GLN A 32 17.68 0.87 -4.22
C GLN A 32 16.44 1.45 -4.88
N GLU A 33 16.64 2.37 -5.82
CA GLU A 33 15.53 2.86 -6.65
C GLU A 33 14.99 1.73 -7.51
N LYS A 34 13.66 1.62 -7.55
CA LYS A 34 13.00 0.54 -8.28
C LYS A 34 11.62 1.00 -8.69
N ASN A 35 11.29 0.74 -9.95
CA ASN A 35 9.93 0.85 -10.44
C ASN A 35 9.48 -0.51 -10.94
N PHE A 36 8.28 -0.94 -10.61
CA PHE A 36 7.72 -2.17 -11.12
C PHE A 36 6.19 -2.13 -11.10
N ILE A 37 5.59 -2.87 -12.02
CA ILE A 37 4.15 -2.98 -12.17
C ILE A 37 3.77 -4.44 -11.96
N PHE A 38 2.67 -4.67 -11.26
CA PHE A 38 2.08 -5.99 -11.08
C PHE A 38 0.56 -5.91 -11.18
N SER A 39 -0.07 -7.04 -11.46
CA SER A 39 -1.53 -7.17 -11.50
C SER A 39 -2.07 -7.59 -10.13
N LEU A 40 -3.16 -6.97 -9.71
CA LEU A 40 -3.90 -7.34 -8.51
C LEU A 40 -5.32 -7.73 -8.90
N PRO A 41 -5.77 -8.97 -8.62
CA PRO A 41 -7.14 -9.36 -8.89
C PRO A 41 -8.08 -8.61 -7.95
N MET A 42 -9.06 -7.93 -8.53
CA MET A 42 -10.14 -7.25 -7.85
C MET A 42 -11.46 -7.93 -8.24
N SER A 43 -12.38 -8.05 -7.29
CA SER A 43 -13.71 -8.60 -7.53
C SER A 43 -14.73 -7.46 -7.49
N ASP A 44 -15.61 -7.43 -8.49
CA ASP A 44 -16.83 -6.61 -8.52
C ASP A 44 -18.02 -7.56 -8.60
N GLY A 45 -18.27 -8.30 -7.51
CA GLY A 45 -19.21 -9.42 -7.50
C GLY A 45 -18.75 -10.59 -8.38
N GLU A 46 -19.52 -10.93 -9.41
CA GLU A 46 -19.30 -12.10 -10.29
C GLU A 46 -18.13 -11.92 -11.28
N ASN A 47 -17.72 -10.69 -11.58
CA ASN A 47 -16.65 -10.41 -12.54
C ASN A 47 -15.31 -10.16 -11.84
N LYS A 48 -14.34 -11.06 -12.04
CA LYS A 48 -12.94 -10.84 -11.65
C LYS A 48 -12.24 -10.00 -12.71
N LYS A 49 -11.67 -8.87 -12.29
CA LYS A 49 -10.84 -8.00 -13.14
C LYS A 49 -9.49 -7.78 -12.48
N ASN A 50 -8.45 -7.59 -13.29
CA ASN A 50 -7.14 -7.24 -12.77
C ASN A 50 -6.97 -5.72 -12.79
N SER A 51 -6.42 -5.18 -11.71
CA SER A 51 -5.92 -3.82 -11.61
C SER A 51 -4.40 -3.83 -11.69
N GLU A 52 -3.84 -2.96 -12.52
CA GLU A 52 -2.41 -2.71 -12.49
C GLU A 52 -2.06 -1.81 -11.31
N VAL A 53 -1.01 -2.22 -10.59
CA VAL A 53 -0.43 -1.50 -9.47
C VAL A 53 1.00 -1.13 -9.84
N ASP A 54 1.29 0.17 -9.89
CA ASP A 54 2.60 0.73 -10.20
C ASP A 54 3.27 1.24 -8.92
N PHE A 55 4.40 0.63 -8.57
CA PHE A 55 5.24 1.01 -7.44
C PHE A 55 6.45 1.79 -7.95
N ARG A 56 6.67 2.99 -7.40
CA ARG A 56 7.78 3.87 -7.75
C ARG A 56 8.58 4.25 -6.52
N LEU A 57 9.66 3.52 -6.26
CA LEU A 57 10.56 3.73 -5.14
C LEU A 57 11.72 4.66 -5.54
N LYS A 58 11.81 5.81 -4.89
CA LYS A 58 12.87 6.80 -5.10
C LYS A 58 13.68 7.03 -3.83
N LYS A 59 15.00 7.11 -3.97
CA LYS A 59 15.88 7.44 -2.85
C LYS A 59 15.78 8.93 -2.57
N MET A 60 15.66 9.29 -1.30
CA MET A 60 15.70 10.70 -0.87
C MET A 60 17.03 11.01 -0.16
N SER A 61 17.52 10.08 0.65
CA SER A 61 18.83 10.13 1.29
C SER A 61 19.35 8.71 1.55
N ASN A 62 20.47 8.57 2.27
CA ASN A 62 20.94 7.25 2.73
C ASN A 62 20.02 6.61 3.78
N TYR A 63 19.17 7.40 4.43
CA TYR A 63 18.32 6.98 5.55
C TYR A 63 16.82 7.03 5.22
N THR A 64 16.46 7.67 4.11
CA THR A 64 15.06 7.87 3.71
C THR A 64 14.82 7.60 2.24
N SER A 65 13.68 6.96 1.95
CA SER A 65 13.15 6.79 0.59
C SER A 65 11.69 7.21 0.54
N ASN A 66 11.19 7.55 -0.64
CA ASN A 66 9.77 7.75 -0.90
C ASN A 66 9.27 6.64 -1.83
N LEU A 67 8.10 6.08 -1.54
CA LEU A 67 7.41 5.14 -2.41
C LEU A 67 6.08 5.76 -2.83
N GLU A 68 5.90 5.95 -4.13
CA GLU A 68 4.61 6.29 -4.72
C GLU A 68 3.96 5.01 -5.24
N ILE A 69 2.69 4.81 -4.89
CA ILE A 69 1.87 3.70 -5.34
C ILE A 69 0.70 4.29 -6.12
N LEU A 70 0.54 3.83 -7.36
CA LEU A 70 -0.58 4.15 -8.22
C LEU A 70 -1.35 2.88 -8.55
N MET A 71 -2.67 2.94 -8.48
CA MET A 71 -3.52 1.83 -8.90
C MET A 71 -4.78 2.38 -9.54
N SER A 72 -5.14 1.86 -10.70
CA SER A 72 -6.40 2.20 -11.37
C SER A 72 -7.50 1.25 -10.94
N SER A 73 -8.64 1.78 -10.51
CA SER A 73 -9.85 0.99 -10.28
C SER A 73 -10.27 0.29 -11.57
N PRO A 74 -10.55 -1.02 -11.55
CA PRO A 74 -11.05 -1.73 -12.72
C PRO A 74 -12.54 -1.45 -12.98
N ILE A 75 -13.21 -0.80 -12.02
CA ILE A 75 -14.65 -0.55 -12.00
C ILE A 75 -14.96 0.84 -12.55
N ASN A 76 -14.31 1.88 -12.00
CA ASN A 76 -14.64 3.27 -12.32
C ASN A 76 -13.47 4.08 -12.93
N LYS A 77 -12.34 3.43 -13.22
CA LYS A 77 -11.12 4.05 -13.78
C LYS A 77 -10.53 5.19 -12.95
N LYS A 78 -10.98 5.43 -11.70
CA LYS A 78 -10.33 6.38 -10.80
C LYS A 78 -8.97 5.84 -10.37
N ILE A 79 -8.03 6.75 -10.20
CA ILE A 79 -6.66 6.44 -9.79
C ILE A 79 -6.54 6.62 -8.28
N MET A 80 -6.20 5.54 -7.58
CA MET A 80 -5.67 5.58 -6.23
C MET A 80 -4.22 6.06 -6.28
N LYS A 81 -3.87 7.05 -5.45
CA LYS A 81 -2.49 7.49 -5.28
C LYS A 81 -2.12 7.54 -3.80
N LEU A 82 -1.16 6.71 -3.41
CA LEU A 82 -0.67 6.56 -2.05
C LEU A 82 0.83 6.85 -2.00
N ASN A 83 1.23 7.84 -1.19
CA ASN A 83 2.63 8.22 -1.02
C ASN A 83 3.11 7.85 0.37
N LEU A 84 4.18 7.06 0.42
CA LEU A 84 4.80 6.59 1.63
C LEU A 84 6.20 7.19 1.79
N ARG A 85 6.57 7.49 3.03
CA ARG A 85 7.95 7.77 3.42
C ARG A 85 8.48 6.60 4.23
N ILE A 86 9.65 6.13 3.83
CA ILE A 86 10.32 4.98 4.42
C ILE A 86 11.54 5.51 5.18
N TYR A 87 11.59 5.22 6.48
CA TYR A 87 12.72 5.54 7.36
C TYR A 87 13.50 4.25 7.63
N HIS A 88 14.67 4.10 7.00
CA HIS A 88 15.40 2.83 6.96
C HIS A 88 15.95 2.40 8.33
N GLU A 89 16.45 3.35 9.12
CA GLU A 89 17.04 3.05 10.43
C GLU A 89 15.98 2.84 11.50
N ALA A 90 14.95 3.69 11.50
CA ALA A 90 13.81 3.54 12.40
C ALA A 90 12.94 2.31 12.04
N LYS A 91 13.08 1.76 10.83
CA LYS A 91 12.26 0.67 10.29
C LYS A 91 10.77 1.01 10.33
N LEU A 92 10.43 2.23 9.93
CA LEU A 92 9.07 2.74 9.91
C LEU A 92 8.67 3.20 8.51
N VAL A 93 7.39 3.04 8.19
CA VAL A 93 6.76 3.57 6.99
C VAL A 93 5.61 4.47 7.40
N GLU A 94 5.67 5.74 6.98
CA GLU A 94 4.64 6.73 7.21
C GLU A 94 3.86 6.96 5.90
N VAL A 95 2.53 6.94 5.97
CA VAL A 95 1.69 7.46 4.88
C VAL A 95 1.71 8.98 4.91
N THR A 96 2.37 9.60 3.92
CA THR A 96 2.50 11.07 3.84
C THR A 96 1.38 11.73 3.06
N ARG A 97 0.75 11.00 2.13
CA ARG A 97 -0.40 11.48 1.37
C ARG A 97 -1.21 10.29 0.86
N PHE A 98 -2.52 10.39 0.94
CA PHE A 98 -3.45 9.49 0.27
C PHE A 98 -4.50 10.31 -0.48
N GLN A 99 -4.41 10.34 -1.82
CA GLN A 99 -5.36 11.06 -2.64
C GLN A 99 -6.69 10.30 -2.77
N ASN A 100 -7.79 11.04 -2.68
CA ASN A 100 -9.16 10.54 -2.82
C ASN A 100 -9.53 9.44 -1.81
N PHE A 101 -8.86 9.36 -0.64
CA PHE A 101 -9.01 8.27 0.33
C PHE A 101 -10.46 7.79 0.54
N HIS A 102 -11.38 8.70 0.89
CA HIS A 102 -12.78 8.37 1.18
C HIS A 102 -13.59 7.88 -0.03
N VAL A 103 -13.25 8.36 -1.23
CA VAL A 103 -13.94 8.01 -2.49
C VAL A 103 -13.34 6.73 -3.08
N SER A 104 -12.01 6.66 -3.10
CA SER A 104 -11.22 5.54 -3.60
C SER A 104 -11.49 4.27 -2.81
N LEU A 105 -11.57 4.30 -1.48
CA LEU A 105 -11.69 3.08 -0.68
C LEU A 105 -12.96 2.27 -0.98
N LEU A 106 -14.12 2.93 -0.89
CA LEU A 106 -15.43 2.28 -1.03
C LEU A 106 -15.72 1.84 -2.47
N GLU A 107 -15.14 2.54 -3.45
CA GLU A 107 -15.38 2.27 -4.87
C GLU A 107 -14.33 1.35 -5.51
N ILE A 108 -13.09 1.32 -4.99
CA ILE A 108 -12.01 0.47 -5.51
C ILE A 108 -12.03 -0.90 -4.84
N PHE A 109 -12.28 -0.94 -3.53
CA PHE A 109 -12.38 -2.18 -2.78
C PHE A 109 -13.84 -2.47 -2.49
N GLN A 110 -14.56 -3.00 -3.49
CA GLN A 110 -15.83 -3.70 -3.27
C GLN A 110 -15.58 -5.04 -2.55
N THR A 111 -14.97 -4.96 -1.38
CA THR A 111 -14.61 -6.11 -0.55
C THR A 111 -15.60 -6.21 0.60
N SER A 112 -15.76 -7.40 1.18
CA SER A 112 -16.47 -7.57 2.45
C SER A 112 -15.78 -6.87 3.65
N LEU A 113 -14.60 -6.28 3.44
CA LEU A 113 -13.86 -5.53 4.46
C LEU A 113 -14.54 -4.19 4.70
N LYS A 114 -15.21 -4.06 5.85
CA LYS A 114 -15.71 -2.78 6.33
C LYS A 114 -14.54 -1.91 6.77
N PHE A 115 -14.04 -1.05 5.89
CA PHE A 115 -13.13 0.03 6.28
C PHE A 115 -13.92 1.06 7.10
N GLY A 116 -13.91 0.92 8.43
CA GLY A 116 -14.53 1.88 9.33
C GLY A 116 -13.81 3.22 9.28
N PHE A 117 -14.53 4.30 8.98
CA PHE A 117 -13.97 5.64 9.11
C PHE A 117 -13.77 5.98 10.59
N LEU A 118 -12.52 6.11 11.02
CA LEU A 118 -12.16 6.59 12.37
C LEU A 118 -12.09 8.12 12.38
N LYS A 119 -11.96 8.71 13.57
CA LYS A 119 -11.71 10.16 13.73
C LYS A 119 -10.27 10.56 13.34
N ASP A 120 -9.34 9.60 13.33
CA ASP A 120 -7.92 9.83 13.05
C ASP A 120 -7.57 9.31 11.64
N GLU A 121 -7.40 10.22 10.69
CA GLU A 121 -7.08 9.89 9.30
C GLU A 121 -5.74 9.16 9.17
N ARG A 122 -4.74 9.48 10.00
CA ARG A 122 -3.42 8.85 9.90
C ARG A 122 -3.47 7.39 10.31
N LEU A 123 -4.19 7.06 11.39
CA LEU A 123 -4.38 5.67 11.80
C LEU A 123 -5.12 4.87 10.71
N GLN A 124 -6.14 5.44 10.09
CA GLN A 124 -6.86 4.81 8.98
C GLN A 124 -5.98 4.57 7.77
N TRP A 125 -5.20 5.57 7.35
CA TRP A 125 -4.33 5.44 6.19
C TRP A 125 -3.28 4.35 6.40
N ASN A 126 -2.68 4.29 7.59
CA ASN A 126 -1.69 3.26 7.92
C ASN A 126 -2.33 1.87 8.05
N SER A 127 -3.55 1.78 8.58
CA SER A 127 -4.31 0.53 8.67
C SER A 127 -4.70 0.01 7.29
N PHE A 128 -5.21 0.90 6.42
CA PHE A 128 -5.47 0.57 5.02
C PHE A 128 -4.20 0.11 4.32
N THR A 129 -3.10 0.85 4.46
CA THR A 129 -1.83 0.50 3.82
C THR A 129 -1.39 -0.89 4.22
N LYS A 130 -1.54 -1.27 5.49
CA LYS A 130 -1.24 -2.62 5.97
C LYS A 130 -2.07 -3.68 5.22
N GLU A 131 -3.38 -3.51 5.17
CA GLU A 131 -4.27 -4.46 4.47
C GLU A 131 -4.00 -4.51 2.96
N PHE A 132 -3.75 -3.35 2.34
CA PHE A 132 -3.40 -3.25 0.93
C PHE A 132 -2.09 -3.98 0.61
N LEU A 133 -1.05 -3.82 1.43
CA LEU A 133 0.23 -4.50 1.24
C LEU A 133 0.12 -6.02 1.48
N ASN A 134 -0.70 -6.45 2.44
CA ASN A 134 -1.02 -7.89 2.61
C ASN A 134 -1.68 -8.45 1.36
N LEU A 135 -2.71 -7.76 0.83
CA LEU A 135 -3.38 -8.17 -0.39
C LEU A 135 -2.41 -8.26 -1.58
N CYS A 136 -1.48 -7.30 -1.70
CA CYS A 136 -0.43 -7.35 -2.72
C CYS A 136 0.49 -8.58 -2.56
N LEU A 137 0.81 -8.99 -1.32
CA LEU A 137 1.63 -10.16 -1.05
C LEU A 137 0.91 -11.47 -1.36
N GLU A 138 -0.38 -11.55 -1.03
CA GLU A 138 -1.18 -12.76 -1.16
C GLU A 138 -1.65 -13.00 -2.59
N GLU A 139 -2.09 -11.94 -3.28
CA GLU A 139 -2.80 -12.04 -4.55
C GLU A 139 -2.09 -11.35 -5.71
N GLY A 140 -0.98 -10.65 -5.47
CA GLY A 140 -0.21 -9.98 -6.52
C GLY A 140 0.34 -10.97 -7.54
N ARG A 141 0.13 -10.68 -8.83
CA ARG A 141 0.59 -11.49 -9.96
C ARG A 141 1.50 -10.67 -10.86
N SER A 142 2.53 -11.30 -11.41
CA SER A 142 3.34 -10.67 -12.45
C SER A 142 2.47 -10.25 -13.63
N VAL A 143 2.73 -9.08 -14.22
CA VAL A 143 2.12 -8.70 -15.51
C VAL A 143 2.70 -9.56 -16.64
N GLU A 144 3.96 -9.98 -16.51
CA GLU A 144 4.63 -10.82 -17.49
C GLU A 144 4.15 -12.27 -17.36
N THR A 145 3.60 -12.80 -18.46
CA THR A 145 3.24 -14.22 -18.60
C THR A 145 4.34 -15.04 -19.28
N PHE A 146 5.51 -14.45 -19.56
CA PHE A 146 6.52 -15.09 -20.40
C PHE A 146 7.39 -16.06 -19.58
N ILE A 147 7.12 -17.36 -19.72
CA ILE A 147 8.13 -18.38 -19.47
C ILE A 147 9.06 -18.35 -20.69
N PRO A 148 10.38 -18.13 -20.51
CA PRO A 148 11.32 -18.18 -21.62
C PRO A 148 11.23 -19.52 -22.33
N SER A 149 11.17 -19.51 -23.67
CA SER A 149 10.98 -20.70 -24.51
C SER A 149 12.17 -21.67 -24.53
N TRP A 150 13.13 -21.53 -23.61
CA TRP A 150 14.31 -22.39 -23.48
C TRP A 150 14.34 -23.19 -22.15
N LEU A 151 13.21 -23.24 -21.44
CA LEU A 151 12.91 -24.26 -20.43
C LEU A 151 12.17 -25.43 -21.09
#